data_AF-A0A6G1BMI3-F1
#
_entry.id   AF-A0A6G1BMI3-F1
#
_cell.length_a   1.000
_cell.length_b   1.000
_cell.length_c   1.000
_cell.angle_alpha   90.00
_cell.angle_beta   90.00
_cell.angle_gamma   90.00
#
_symmetry.space_group_name_H-M   'P 1'
#
loop_
_entity.id
_entity.type
_entity.pdbx_description
1 polymer ?
#
loop_
_entity_poly.entity_id
_entity_poly.type
_entity_poly.pdbx_seq_one_letter_code
_entity_poly.pdbx_strand_id
1 'polypeptide(L)'
;MALLPLLLPLLLRLVASAQTSSPDTALFVLGDSTASCAATTVPLNLSLTSSGKCLFPSAHRLLPDLLAAKMGLPPPPLISTLNGTAAEAARGVNFAGEEGARGMIFRMGSVGQQLRLATETLQLLRLEAATPQDADAAAAGAVFVLSFGTDAYARLLARGSEADASAPKHGRRGFGRLLADRVARTVVELYEAGVRRTAVMGVAPLGCAPRVMWEGLHLVDGHSCVEEANELVQGYNARLAAQLEALRPRLPGADVVFCDIYKGIMEMITHPARYGNS
;
A
#
# COMPACT_ATOMS: atom_id res chain seq x y z
N MET A 1 -11.39 17.11 -5.87
CA MET A 1 -10.06 17.74 -6.04
C MET A 1 -9.38 18.13 -4.71
N ALA A 2 -9.73 17.51 -3.57
CA ALA A 2 -9.37 18.04 -2.25
C ALA A 2 -8.70 17.04 -1.27
N LEU A 3 -8.19 15.90 -1.73
CA LEU A 3 -7.14 15.15 -0.98
C LEU A 3 -5.80 15.90 -0.94
N LEU A 4 -5.71 16.98 -1.72
CA LEU A 4 -4.51 17.70 -2.00
C LEU A 4 -3.88 18.43 -0.81
N PRO A 5 -4.57 19.03 0.20
CA PRO A 5 -3.91 19.85 1.23
C PRO A 5 -3.24 19.04 2.36
N LEU A 6 -3.74 17.84 2.68
CA LEU A 6 -3.17 16.94 3.71
C LEU A 6 -2.08 16.03 3.13
N LEU A 7 -2.27 15.58 1.88
CA LEU A 7 -1.20 14.96 1.11
C LEU A 7 -0.26 16.02 0.52
N LEU A 8 -0.58 17.32 0.48
CA LEU A 8 0.24 18.36 -0.18
C LEU A 8 1.65 18.43 0.35
N PRO A 9 1.92 18.51 1.67
CA PRO A 9 3.30 18.61 2.15
C PRO A 9 4.08 17.30 1.95
N LEU A 10 3.38 16.17 1.89
CA LEU A 10 3.95 14.85 1.64
C LEU A 10 4.23 14.62 0.15
N LEU A 11 3.27 14.97 -0.69
CA LEU A 11 3.35 15.11 -2.14
C LEU A 11 4.37 16.18 -2.50
N LEU A 12 4.48 17.29 -1.80
CA LEU A 12 5.49 18.33 -2.02
C LEU A 12 6.87 17.88 -1.57
N ARG A 13 7.01 16.95 -0.62
CA ARG A 13 8.33 16.33 -0.31
C ARG A 13 8.71 15.30 -1.36
N LEU A 14 7.80 14.39 -1.71
CA LEU A 14 7.97 13.43 -2.80
C LEU A 14 8.21 14.13 -4.15
N VAL A 15 7.42 15.17 -4.44
CA VAL A 15 7.48 16.02 -5.64
C VAL A 15 8.60 17.04 -5.55
N ALA A 16 9.03 17.57 -4.39
CA ALA A 16 10.26 18.38 -4.34
C ALA A 16 11.50 17.51 -4.57
N SER A 17 11.51 16.26 -4.10
CA SER A 17 12.53 15.27 -4.48
C SER A 17 12.41 14.85 -5.96
N ALA A 18 11.20 14.98 -6.53
CA ALA A 18 10.93 14.73 -7.95
C ALA A 18 10.83 16.02 -8.80
N GLN A 19 11.14 17.21 -8.28
CA GLN A 19 11.18 18.47 -9.06
C GLN A 19 12.54 18.59 -9.76
N THR A 20 13.48 17.74 -9.37
CA THR A 20 14.51 17.18 -10.25
C THR A 20 13.95 15.94 -10.97
N SER A 21 12.77 16.02 -11.60
CA SER A 21 12.25 14.91 -12.41
C SER A 21 13.12 14.83 -13.65
N SER A 22 14.13 13.97 -13.58
CA SER A 22 14.68 13.37 -14.78
C SER A 22 13.55 12.61 -15.48
N PRO A 23 13.59 12.47 -16.81
CA PRO A 23 12.65 11.68 -17.59
C PRO A 23 12.54 10.18 -17.18
N ASP A 24 13.27 9.73 -16.15
CA ASP A 24 13.45 8.32 -15.77
C ASP A 24 12.76 7.93 -14.44
N THR A 25 11.86 8.76 -13.90
CA THR A 25 11.16 8.42 -12.64
C THR A 25 10.07 7.37 -12.89
N ALA A 26 10.15 6.22 -12.19
CA ALA A 26 9.17 5.13 -12.25
C ALA A 26 8.41 4.96 -10.93
N LEU A 27 7.18 4.45 -10.99
CA LEU A 27 6.36 4.18 -9.80
C LEU A 27 6.15 2.67 -9.61
N PHE A 28 6.57 2.14 -8.48
CA PHE A 28 6.34 0.75 -8.09
C PHE A 28 5.37 0.70 -6.92
N VAL A 29 4.43 -0.25 -6.94
CA VAL A 29 3.35 -0.31 -5.95
C VAL A 29 3.28 -1.71 -5.36
N LEU A 30 3.28 -1.77 -4.03
CA LEU A 30 3.07 -2.98 -3.24
C LEU A 30 1.90 -2.71 -2.29
N GLY A 31 1.00 -3.66 -2.12
CA GLY A 31 -0.10 -3.49 -1.21
C GLY A 31 -1.23 -4.50 -1.33
N ASP A 32 -2.29 -4.20 -0.60
CA ASP A 32 -3.54 -4.95 -0.58
C ASP A 32 -4.60 -4.33 -1.52
N SER A 33 -5.88 -4.63 -1.30
CA SER A 33 -6.98 -4.13 -2.14
C SER A 33 -7.08 -2.60 -2.24
N THR A 34 -6.44 -1.86 -1.32
CA THR A 34 -6.37 -0.38 -1.39
C THR A 34 -5.40 0.15 -2.43
N ALA A 35 -4.47 -0.68 -2.91
CA ALA A 35 -3.51 -0.35 -3.95
C ALA A 35 -3.83 -1.02 -5.30
N SER A 36 -4.55 -2.14 -5.30
CA SER A 36 -5.03 -2.81 -6.51
C SER A 36 -6.16 -3.79 -6.19
N CYS A 37 -7.26 -3.72 -6.95
CA CYS A 37 -8.35 -4.69 -6.90
C CYS A 37 -8.11 -5.95 -7.74
N ALA A 38 -6.97 -6.05 -8.44
CA ALA A 38 -6.67 -7.20 -9.28
C ALA A 38 -6.16 -8.39 -8.47
N ALA A 39 -6.45 -9.60 -8.92
CA ALA A 39 -5.81 -10.79 -8.36
C ALA A 39 -4.33 -10.80 -8.80
N THR A 40 -3.40 -10.88 -7.85
CA THR A 40 -1.97 -11.08 -8.12
C THR A 40 -1.68 -12.55 -8.41
N THR A 41 -2.33 -13.13 -9.41
CA THR A 41 -1.93 -14.44 -9.92
C THR A 41 -0.78 -14.24 -10.89
N VAL A 42 0.45 -14.46 -10.42
CA VAL A 42 1.56 -14.87 -11.29
C VAL A 42 1.03 -16.04 -12.16
N PRO A 43 1.24 -16.06 -13.48
CA PRO A 43 0.50 -16.93 -14.39
C PRO A 43 0.95 -18.39 -14.25
N LEU A 44 0.53 -19.07 -13.19
CA LEU A 44 0.43 -20.53 -13.17
C LEU A 44 -0.93 -20.90 -13.78
N ASN A 45 -1.03 -20.75 -15.10
CA ASN A 45 -2.05 -21.28 -16.03
C ASN A 45 -3.39 -21.78 -15.44
N LEU A 46 -4.03 -20.99 -14.59
CA LEU A 46 -5.32 -21.29 -13.99
C LEU A 46 -6.18 -20.06 -14.22
N SER A 47 -6.98 -20.14 -15.28
CA SER A 47 -8.09 -19.25 -15.52
C SER A 47 -9.05 -19.34 -14.32
N LEU A 48 -8.88 -18.42 -13.38
CA LEU A 48 -9.84 -18.13 -12.34
C LEU A 48 -10.25 -16.70 -12.56
N THR A 49 -11.36 -16.52 -13.29
CA THR A 49 -12.17 -15.31 -13.27
C THR A 49 -12.78 -15.18 -11.87
N SER A 50 -11.95 -14.90 -10.87
CA SER A 50 -12.40 -14.39 -9.61
C SER A 50 -12.32 -12.88 -9.75
N SER A 51 -13.46 -12.24 -9.98
CA SER A 51 -13.64 -10.86 -9.56
C SER A 51 -13.16 -10.77 -8.10
N GLY A 52 -11.97 -10.19 -7.88
CA GLY A 52 -11.45 -9.96 -6.53
C GLY A 52 -12.52 -9.25 -5.72
N LYS A 53 -12.77 -9.69 -4.49
CA LYS A 53 -13.68 -9.02 -3.57
C LYS A 53 -12.93 -7.81 -3.01
N CYS A 54 -12.72 -6.82 -3.87
CA CYS A 54 -12.12 -5.57 -3.47
C CYS A 54 -12.95 -4.95 -2.34
N LEU A 55 -12.34 -4.66 -1.20
CA LEU A 55 -13.06 -4.06 -0.06
C LEU A 55 -13.61 -2.68 -0.41
N PHE A 56 -12.94 -2.01 -1.36
CA PHE A 56 -13.34 -0.73 -1.92
C PHE A 56 -13.40 -0.85 -3.44
N PRO A 57 -14.48 -1.38 -4.02
CA PRO A 57 -14.64 -1.42 -5.46
C PRO A 57 -14.84 0.01 -5.97
N SER A 58 -13.76 0.64 -6.42
CA SER A 58 -13.86 1.91 -7.14
C SER A 58 -13.96 1.61 -8.63
N ALA A 59 -14.97 2.18 -9.30
CA ALA A 59 -15.04 2.20 -10.77
C ALA A 59 -13.90 3.03 -11.41
N HIS A 60 -13.06 3.66 -10.57
CA HIS A 60 -12.07 4.66 -10.93
C HIS A 60 -10.77 4.49 -10.12
N ARG A 61 -9.69 5.05 -10.68
CA ARG A 61 -8.33 5.17 -10.17
C ARG A 61 -8.19 5.11 -8.64
N LEU A 62 -7.32 4.24 -8.15
CA LEU A 62 -6.94 4.13 -6.73
C LEU A 62 -5.90 5.18 -6.35
N LEU A 63 -5.57 5.28 -5.06
CA LEU A 63 -4.62 6.28 -4.57
C LEU A 63 -3.26 6.22 -5.30
N PRO A 64 -2.65 5.04 -5.56
CA PRO A 64 -1.41 4.97 -6.35
C PRO A 64 -1.56 5.54 -7.77
N ASP A 65 -2.70 5.35 -8.43
CA ASP A 65 -2.95 5.90 -9.77
C ASP A 65 -3.06 7.43 -9.75
N LEU A 66 -3.65 7.98 -8.67
CA LEU A 66 -3.72 9.42 -8.45
C LEU A 66 -2.34 10.02 -8.14
N LEU A 67 -1.50 9.28 -7.41
CA LEU A 67 -0.10 9.66 -7.16
C LEU A 67 0.70 9.67 -8.47
N ALA A 68 0.58 8.61 -9.28
CA ALA A 68 1.21 8.54 -10.60
C ALA A 68 0.83 9.75 -11.46
N ALA A 69 -0.47 10.04 -11.58
CA ALA A 69 -0.96 11.18 -12.36
C ALA A 69 -0.44 12.52 -11.82
N LYS A 70 -0.28 12.67 -10.51
CA LYS A 70 0.30 13.88 -9.90
C LYS A 70 1.80 14.02 -10.15
N MET A 71 2.50 12.92 -10.33
CA MET A 71 3.90 12.88 -10.74
C MET A 71 4.09 13.02 -12.27
N GLY A 72 3.00 13.13 -13.05
CA GLY A 72 3.06 13.15 -14.51
C GLY A 72 3.35 11.78 -15.13
N LEU A 73 3.18 10.69 -14.37
CA LEU A 73 3.42 9.32 -14.80
C LEU A 73 2.09 8.62 -15.20
N PRO A 74 2.13 7.67 -16.14
CA PRO A 74 1.01 6.76 -16.34
C PRO A 74 0.79 5.88 -15.09
N PRO A 75 -0.43 5.39 -14.85
CA PRO A 75 -0.66 4.36 -13.83
C PRO A 75 0.24 3.14 -14.08
N PRO A 76 0.92 2.62 -13.05
CA PRO A 76 1.81 1.49 -13.22
C PRO A 76 1.01 0.23 -13.63
N PRO A 77 1.43 -0.48 -14.69
CA PRO A 77 0.76 -1.71 -15.12
C PRO A 77 0.83 -2.78 -14.03
N LEU A 78 -0.17 -3.66 -14.01
CA LEU A 78 -0.17 -4.82 -13.12
C LEU A 78 0.93 -5.80 -13.53
N ILE A 79 1.56 -6.45 -12.55
CA ILE A 79 2.56 -7.50 -12.81
C ILE A 79 2.03 -8.61 -13.73
N SER A 80 0.72 -8.91 -13.67
CA SER A 80 0.07 -9.93 -14.50
C SER A 80 -0.18 -9.51 -15.94
N THR A 81 -0.09 -8.22 -16.25
CA THR A 81 -0.29 -7.69 -17.62
C THR A 81 1.02 -7.44 -18.36
N LEU A 82 2.16 -7.56 -17.68
CA LEU A 82 3.47 -7.36 -18.31
C LEU A 82 3.75 -8.46 -19.34
N ASN A 83 4.38 -8.08 -20.44
CA ASN A 83 4.85 -9.01 -21.46
C ASN A 83 6.19 -9.70 -21.10
N GLY A 84 6.73 -9.41 -19.91
CA GLY A 84 7.98 -9.98 -19.40
C GLY A 84 9.26 -9.24 -19.81
N THR A 85 9.16 -8.10 -20.52
CA THR A 85 10.34 -7.31 -20.93
C THR A 85 10.76 -6.33 -19.83
N ALA A 86 12.07 -6.10 -19.66
CA ALA A 86 12.51 -5.11 -18.67
C ALA A 86 12.17 -3.67 -19.08
N ALA A 87 12.08 -3.39 -20.39
CA ALA A 87 11.65 -2.07 -20.89
C ALA A 87 10.23 -1.68 -20.44
N GLU A 88 9.30 -2.64 -20.34
CA GLU A 88 7.97 -2.38 -19.80
C GLU A 88 8.02 -2.20 -18.29
N ALA A 89 8.75 -3.08 -17.58
CA ALA A 89 8.92 -3.01 -16.14
C ALA A 89 9.66 -1.74 -15.66
N ALA A 90 10.54 -1.17 -16.49
CA ALA A 90 11.29 0.05 -16.22
C ALA A 90 10.39 1.26 -16.02
N ARG A 91 9.15 1.23 -16.54
CA ARG A 91 8.15 2.29 -16.37
C ARG A 91 7.45 2.24 -15.01
N GLY A 92 7.75 1.23 -14.20
CA GLY A 92 7.08 0.96 -12.94
C GLY A 92 6.13 -0.24 -13.05
N VAL A 93 5.84 -0.85 -11.91
CA VAL A 93 5.02 -2.06 -11.82
C VAL A 93 4.16 -2.04 -10.56
N ASN A 94 2.90 -2.43 -10.71
CA ASN A 94 1.99 -2.67 -9.61
C ASN A 94 1.97 -4.16 -9.24
N PHE A 95 2.60 -4.49 -8.12
CA PHE A 95 2.61 -5.80 -7.50
C PHE A 95 1.46 -6.00 -6.50
N ALA A 96 0.68 -4.95 -6.22
CA ALA A 96 -0.43 -5.03 -5.29
C ALA A 96 -1.57 -5.89 -5.84
N GLY A 97 -2.30 -6.52 -4.92
CA GLY A 97 -3.52 -7.25 -5.24
C GLY A 97 -3.96 -8.18 -4.13
N GLU A 98 -5.13 -8.77 -4.36
CA GLU A 98 -5.79 -9.67 -3.41
C GLU A 98 -5.24 -11.10 -3.54
N GLU A 99 -4.95 -11.73 -2.40
CA GLU A 99 -4.73 -13.18 -2.33
C GLU A 99 -6.03 -13.88 -2.76
N GLY A 100 -5.98 -14.61 -3.89
CA GLY A 100 -7.05 -15.51 -4.28
C GLY A 100 -7.40 -16.48 -3.15
N ALA A 101 -8.64 -16.97 -3.14
CA ALA A 101 -9.32 -17.71 -2.07
C ALA A 101 -8.67 -19.03 -1.55
N ARG A 102 -7.38 -19.29 -1.77
CA ARG A 102 -6.65 -20.46 -1.28
C ARG A 102 -5.80 -20.15 -0.06
N GLY A 103 -6.46 -20.25 1.09
CA GLY A 103 -5.87 -20.86 2.28
C GLY A 103 -5.12 -19.92 3.24
N MET A 104 -5.56 -19.98 4.49
CA MET A 104 -5.12 -19.30 5.72
C MET A 104 -3.61 -19.32 6.06
N ILE A 105 -2.71 -19.75 5.16
CA ILE A 105 -1.31 -20.08 5.48
C ILE A 105 -0.34 -18.92 5.16
N PHE A 106 -0.70 -17.93 4.32
CA PHE A 106 0.21 -16.86 3.88
C PHE A 106 -0.19 -15.43 4.30
N ARG A 107 -0.74 -15.28 5.52
CA ARG A 107 -1.25 -13.99 6.06
C ARG A 107 -0.22 -12.84 6.16
N MET A 108 1.07 -13.14 6.15
CA MET A 108 2.20 -12.18 5.99
C MET A 108 3.02 -12.47 4.72
N GLY A 109 2.68 -13.55 4.01
CA GLY A 109 3.32 -14.02 2.80
C GLY A 109 3.13 -13.06 1.64
N SER A 110 1.99 -12.38 1.56
CA SER A 110 1.74 -11.36 0.51
C SER A 110 2.79 -10.22 0.53
N VAL A 111 3.13 -9.67 1.70
CA VAL A 111 4.17 -8.62 1.80
C VAL A 111 5.52 -9.16 1.32
N GLY A 112 5.88 -10.38 1.74
CA GLY A 112 7.15 -10.98 1.33
C GLY A 112 7.20 -11.43 -0.12
N GLN A 113 6.09 -11.89 -0.68
CA GLN A 113 5.99 -12.29 -2.07
C GLN A 113 6.04 -11.07 -2.98
N GLN A 114 5.27 -10.03 -2.68
CA GLN A 114 5.30 -8.79 -3.46
C GLN A 114 6.67 -8.12 -3.40
N LEU A 115 7.33 -8.13 -2.23
CA LEU A 115 8.70 -7.65 -2.10
C LEU A 115 9.68 -8.49 -2.93
N ARG A 116 9.56 -9.82 -2.89
CA ARG A 116 10.39 -10.70 -3.72
C ARG A 116 10.24 -10.35 -5.20
N LEU A 117 9.02 -10.26 -5.70
CA LEU A 117 8.73 -9.89 -7.09
C LEU A 117 9.31 -8.52 -7.45
N ALA A 118 9.18 -7.55 -6.55
CA ALA A 118 9.79 -6.23 -6.71
C ALA A 118 11.32 -6.30 -6.79
N THR A 119 11.97 -7.04 -5.90
CA THR A 119 13.44 -7.19 -5.90
C THR A 119 13.93 -7.97 -7.13
N GLU A 120 13.22 -9.00 -7.58
CA GLU A 120 13.53 -9.73 -8.82
C GLU A 120 13.38 -8.82 -10.05
N THR A 121 12.36 -7.95 -10.06
CA THR A 121 12.19 -6.95 -11.12
C THR A 121 13.32 -5.93 -11.14
N LEU A 122 13.76 -5.43 -9.98
CA LEU A 122 14.93 -4.55 -9.89
C LEU A 122 16.22 -5.25 -10.37
N GLN A 123 16.39 -6.54 -10.07
CA GLN A 123 17.51 -7.32 -10.56
C GLN A 123 17.47 -7.49 -12.08
N LEU A 124 16.30 -7.76 -12.66
CA LEU A 124 16.12 -7.82 -14.12
C LEU A 124 16.51 -6.49 -14.77
N LEU A 125 16.01 -5.37 -14.24
CA LEU A 125 16.34 -4.03 -14.72
C LEU A 125 17.84 -3.73 -14.63
N ARG A 126 18.50 -4.20 -13.56
CA ARG A 126 19.94 -4.06 -13.39
C ARG A 126 20.74 -4.86 -14.42
N LEU A 127 20.25 -6.04 -14.82
CA LEU A 127 20.90 -6.89 -15.81
C LEU A 127 20.75 -6.35 -17.25
N GLU A 128 19.64 -5.66 -17.55
CA GLU A 128 19.40 -5.05 -18.87
C GLU A 128 19.90 -3.61 -18.99
N ALA A 129 20.35 -2.99 -17.89
CA ALA A 129 20.92 -1.65 -17.93
C ALA A 129 22.24 -1.61 -18.70
N ALA A 130 22.50 -0.50 -19.40
CA ALA A 130 23.73 -0.30 -20.15
C ALA A 130 24.97 -0.29 -19.23
N THR A 131 24.84 0.28 -18.03
CA THR A 131 25.89 0.29 -17.01
C THR A 131 25.33 0.03 -15.61
N PRO A 132 26.15 -0.46 -14.67
CA PRO A 132 25.73 -0.58 -13.26
C PRO A 132 25.28 0.74 -12.64
N GLN A 133 25.89 1.86 -13.05
CA GLN A 133 25.58 3.20 -12.57
C GLN A 133 24.18 3.64 -13.00
N ASP A 134 23.79 3.33 -14.25
CA ASP A 134 22.45 3.63 -14.75
C ASP A 134 21.38 2.84 -13.98
N ALA A 135 21.66 1.57 -13.68
CA ALA A 135 20.77 0.75 -12.85
C ALA A 135 20.61 1.30 -11.42
N ASP A 136 21.72 1.68 -10.78
CA ASP A 136 21.70 2.23 -9.43
C ASP A 136 20.98 3.60 -9.41
N ALA A 137 21.16 4.42 -10.44
CA ALA A 137 20.44 5.69 -10.61
C ALA A 137 18.93 5.48 -10.84
N ALA A 138 18.55 4.51 -11.67
CA ALA A 138 17.15 4.17 -11.90
C ALA A 138 16.46 3.67 -10.63
N ALA A 139 17.11 2.77 -9.87
CA ALA A 139 16.59 2.27 -8.59
C ALA A 139 16.46 3.39 -7.54
N ALA A 140 17.44 4.30 -7.46
CA ALA A 140 17.39 5.44 -6.55
C ALA A 140 16.33 6.49 -6.96
N GLY A 141 16.08 6.66 -8.25
CA GLY A 141 15.07 7.57 -8.81
C GLY A 141 13.64 7.05 -8.70
N ALA A 142 13.47 5.72 -8.68
CA ALA A 142 12.18 5.07 -8.56
C ALA A 142 11.49 5.36 -7.22
N VAL A 143 10.16 5.52 -7.26
CA VAL A 143 9.30 5.71 -6.09
C VAL A 143 8.55 4.43 -5.79
N PHE A 144 8.66 3.94 -4.56
CA PHE A 144 7.92 2.79 -4.07
C PHE A 144 6.78 3.22 -3.16
N VAL A 145 5.55 2.78 -3.45
CA VAL A 145 4.37 2.99 -2.61
C VAL A 145 3.97 1.67 -1.96
N LEU A 146 3.89 1.64 -0.63
CA LEU A 146 3.53 0.48 0.17
C LEU A 146 2.19 0.74 0.86
N SER A 147 1.18 -0.09 0.60
CA SER A 147 -0.16 0.03 1.23
C SER A 147 -0.61 -1.31 1.78
N PHE A 148 -0.29 -1.58 3.04
CA PHE A 148 -0.60 -2.87 3.68
C PHE A 148 -1.37 -2.69 4.98
N GLY A 149 -2.38 -3.53 5.15
CA GLY A 149 -3.01 -3.80 6.43
C GLY A 149 -4.53 -3.70 6.41
N THR A 150 -5.09 -2.98 5.45
CA THR A 150 -6.53 -2.77 5.32
C THR A 150 -7.27 -4.09 5.21
N ASP A 151 -6.84 -4.97 4.31
CA ASP A 151 -7.48 -6.28 4.11
C ASP A 151 -7.32 -7.17 5.34
N ALA A 152 -6.16 -7.12 5.98
CA ALA A 152 -5.88 -7.95 7.14
C ALA A 152 -6.68 -7.51 8.36
N TYR A 153 -6.82 -6.20 8.59
CA TYR A 153 -7.69 -5.66 9.63
C TYR A 153 -9.17 -5.89 9.31
N ALA A 154 -9.60 -5.74 8.06
CA ALA A 154 -10.98 -5.99 7.66
C ALA A 154 -11.39 -7.46 7.83
N ARG A 155 -10.48 -8.41 7.61
CA ARG A 155 -10.69 -9.82 7.94
C ARG A 155 -10.67 -10.09 9.45
N LEU A 156 -9.78 -9.42 10.19
CA LEU A 156 -9.73 -9.52 11.66
C LEU A 156 -11.00 -8.96 12.33
N LEU A 157 -11.66 -8.02 11.66
CA LEU A 157 -12.90 -7.37 12.11
C LEU A 157 -14.16 -8.04 11.58
N ALA A 158 -14.04 -9.02 10.68
CA ALA A 158 -15.19 -9.75 10.13
C ALA A 158 -15.94 -10.53 11.22
N ARG A 159 -17.18 -10.94 10.96
CA ARG A 159 -17.95 -11.85 11.84
C ARG A 159 -17.83 -13.31 11.42
N GLY A 160 -18.06 -14.22 12.36
CA GLY A 160 -18.16 -15.66 12.10
C GLY A 160 -16.81 -16.36 11.94
N SER A 161 -16.78 -17.46 11.18
CA SER A 161 -15.60 -18.33 11.03
C SER A 161 -14.37 -17.63 10.46
N GLU A 162 -14.53 -16.51 9.75
CA GLU A 162 -13.41 -15.68 9.29
C GLU A 162 -12.67 -15.01 10.45
N ALA A 163 -13.38 -14.57 11.50
CA ALA A 163 -12.78 -13.97 12.68
C ALA A 163 -11.99 -15.00 13.50
N ASP A 164 -12.59 -16.18 13.71
CA ASP A 164 -12.01 -17.28 14.48
C ASP A 164 -10.79 -17.88 13.77
N ALA A 165 -10.83 -18.01 12.44
CA ALA A 165 -9.68 -18.37 11.62
C ALA A 165 -8.62 -17.26 11.54
N SER A 166 -9.01 -16.01 11.84
CA SER A 166 -8.15 -14.83 11.77
C SER A 166 -7.54 -14.39 13.08
N ALA A 167 -8.00 -14.95 14.20
CA ALA A 167 -7.45 -14.71 15.51
C ALA A 167 -5.96 -15.10 15.53
N PRO A 168 -5.04 -14.13 15.63
CA PRO A 168 -3.62 -14.43 15.70
C PRO A 168 -3.35 -15.20 16.99
N LYS A 169 -2.43 -16.17 16.97
CA LYS A 169 -1.92 -16.81 18.20
C LYS A 169 -1.43 -15.79 19.26
N HIS A 170 -1.10 -14.58 18.83
CA HIS A 170 -0.62 -13.47 19.66
C HIS A 170 -1.70 -12.39 19.96
N GLY A 171 -2.97 -12.63 19.64
CA GLY A 171 -4.07 -11.68 19.78
C GLY A 171 -4.05 -10.52 18.79
N ARG A 172 -5.13 -9.72 18.77
CA ARG A 172 -5.36 -8.62 17.80
C ARG A 172 -4.26 -7.54 17.85
N ARG A 173 -3.78 -7.18 19.05
CA ARG A 173 -2.66 -6.24 19.23
C ARG A 173 -1.31 -6.83 18.79
N GLY A 174 -1.10 -8.13 18.99
CA GLY A 174 0.09 -8.83 18.51
C GLY A 174 0.21 -8.84 16.98
N PHE A 175 -0.93 -8.89 16.28
CA PHE A 175 -0.95 -8.78 14.81
C PHE A 175 -0.44 -7.44 14.31
N GLY A 176 -0.94 -6.33 14.86
CA GLY A 176 -0.49 -4.99 14.45
C GLY A 176 1.01 -4.80 14.63
N ARG A 177 1.59 -5.36 15.69
CA ARG A 177 3.05 -5.41 15.88
C ARG A 177 3.74 -6.15 14.73
N LEU A 178 3.33 -7.39 14.47
CA LEU A 178 3.98 -8.26 13.47
C LEU A 178 3.90 -7.66 12.06
N LEU A 179 2.76 -7.08 11.69
CA LEU A 179 2.59 -6.45 10.39
C LEU A 179 3.46 -5.19 10.27
N ALA A 180 3.47 -4.31 11.29
CA ALA A 180 4.30 -3.11 11.28
C ALA A 180 5.79 -3.48 11.20
N ASP A 181 6.22 -4.48 11.98
CA ASP A 181 7.60 -4.99 11.93
C ASP A 181 7.95 -5.57 10.55
N ARG A 182 6.98 -6.15 9.82
CA ARG A 182 7.22 -6.69 8.48
C ARG A 182 7.31 -5.58 7.44
N VAL A 183 6.40 -4.60 7.46
CA VAL A 183 6.43 -3.45 6.54
C VAL A 183 7.69 -2.60 6.77
N ALA A 184 8.07 -2.35 8.02
CA ALA A 184 9.31 -1.64 8.34
C ALA A 184 10.54 -2.39 7.82
N ARG A 185 10.57 -3.73 7.94
CA ARG A 185 11.63 -4.56 7.32
C ARG A 185 11.63 -4.49 5.80
N THR A 186 10.46 -4.49 5.16
CA THR A 186 10.33 -4.31 3.71
C THR A 186 10.96 -2.99 3.24
N VAL A 187 10.83 -1.90 4.00
CA VAL A 187 11.51 -0.63 3.68
C VAL A 187 13.03 -0.77 3.71
N VAL A 188 13.58 -1.48 4.71
CA VAL A 188 15.02 -1.74 4.81
C VAL A 188 15.50 -2.63 3.65
N GLU A 189 14.78 -3.70 3.35
CA GLU A 189 15.11 -4.63 2.24
C GLU A 189 15.06 -3.91 0.87
N LEU A 190 14.10 -2.99 0.65
CA LEU A 190 14.07 -2.15 -0.55
C LEU A 190 15.26 -1.17 -0.60
N TYR A 191 15.62 -0.58 0.53
CA TYR A 191 16.77 0.31 0.62
C TYR A 191 18.10 -0.43 0.29
N GLU A 192 18.26 -1.65 0.82
CA GLU A 192 19.39 -2.54 0.50
C GLU A 192 19.41 -2.90 -0.99
N ALA A 193 18.25 -2.98 -1.65
CA ALA A 193 18.13 -3.16 -3.10
C ALA A 193 18.39 -1.88 -3.94
N GLY A 194 18.80 -0.77 -3.32
CA GLY A 194 19.14 0.48 -4.03
C GLY A 194 18.02 1.50 -4.11
N VAL A 195 16.81 1.18 -3.61
CA VAL A 195 15.69 2.12 -3.57
C VAL A 195 15.97 3.25 -2.60
N ARG A 196 15.65 4.48 -2.99
CA ARG A 196 15.84 5.67 -2.13
C ARG A 196 14.56 6.42 -1.82
N ARG A 197 13.45 6.18 -2.53
CA ARG A 197 12.19 6.90 -2.29
C ARG A 197 11.09 5.91 -1.96
N THR A 198 10.56 5.99 -0.74
CA THR A 198 9.53 5.04 -0.28
C THR A 198 8.43 5.76 0.49
N ALA A 199 7.20 5.66 0.00
CA ALA A 199 6.00 6.15 0.65
C ALA A 199 5.22 4.97 1.24
N VAL A 200 4.98 5.01 2.55
CA VAL A 200 4.25 3.98 3.28
C VAL A 200 2.90 4.54 3.70
N MET A 201 1.82 3.96 3.19
CA MET A 201 0.44 4.36 3.49
C MET A 201 -0.01 3.72 4.79
N GLY A 202 -0.54 4.55 5.71
CA GLY A 202 -1.32 4.06 6.85
C GLY A 202 -2.68 3.54 6.41
N VAL A 203 -3.33 2.77 7.29
CA VAL A 203 -4.68 2.26 7.06
C VAL A 203 -5.70 3.36 7.37
N ALA A 204 -6.68 3.56 6.49
CA ALA A 204 -7.80 4.49 6.64
C ALA A 204 -8.69 4.14 7.86
N PRO A 205 -9.60 5.01 8.33
CA PRO A 205 -10.45 4.72 9.49
C PRO A 205 -11.46 3.61 9.18
N LEU A 206 -11.02 2.37 9.37
CA LEU A 206 -11.74 1.18 8.93
C LEU A 206 -13.05 0.96 9.70
N GLY A 207 -13.15 1.47 10.94
CA GLY A 207 -14.40 1.49 11.70
C GLY A 207 -15.49 2.34 11.05
N CYS A 208 -15.13 3.27 10.18
CA CYS A 208 -16.06 4.08 9.40
C CYS A 208 -16.39 3.46 8.03
N ALA A 209 -15.82 2.31 7.67
CA ALA A 209 -16.11 1.66 6.40
C ALA A 209 -17.51 1.02 6.43
N PRO A 210 -18.34 1.16 5.37
CA PRO A 210 -19.71 0.66 5.36
C PRO A 210 -19.85 -0.81 5.76
N ARG A 211 -18.95 -1.68 5.28
CA ARG A 211 -18.93 -3.10 5.64
C ARG A 211 -18.73 -3.31 7.15
N VAL A 212 -17.78 -2.60 7.74
CA VAL A 212 -17.44 -2.76 9.17
C VAL A 212 -18.53 -2.17 10.05
N MET A 213 -19.14 -1.05 9.66
CA MET A 213 -20.30 -0.49 10.35
C MET A 213 -21.50 -1.45 10.31
N TRP A 214 -21.78 -2.04 9.14
CA TRP A 214 -22.84 -3.04 8.97
C TRP A 214 -22.62 -4.29 9.82
N GLU A 215 -21.39 -4.82 9.79
CA GLU A 215 -20.98 -5.97 10.63
C GLU A 215 -20.84 -5.58 12.11
N GLY A 216 -20.74 -4.30 12.48
CA GLY A 216 -20.64 -3.85 13.87
C GLY A 216 -21.96 -3.92 14.64
N LEU A 217 -23.10 -3.75 13.96
CA LEU A 217 -24.44 -3.58 14.58
C LEU A 217 -24.42 -2.62 15.78
N HIS A 218 -24.00 -1.36 15.55
CA HIS A 218 -24.44 -0.24 16.41
C HIS A 218 -25.88 0.11 16.06
N LEU A 219 -26.82 -0.73 16.52
CA LEU A 219 -28.26 -0.57 16.33
C LEU A 219 -28.88 0.62 17.08
N VAL A 220 -28.07 1.42 17.79
CA VAL A 220 -28.59 2.50 18.64
C VAL A 220 -28.60 3.85 17.91
N ASP A 221 -27.62 4.15 17.04
CA ASP A 221 -27.53 5.48 16.39
C ASP A 221 -27.20 5.49 14.88
N GLY A 222 -26.95 4.35 14.23
CA GLY A 222 -26.91 4.19 12.75
C GLY A 222 -25.88 5.00 11.94
N HIS A 223 -25.15 5.93 12.57
CA HIS A 223 -24.32 6.94 11.89
C HIS A 223 -22.90 7.08 12.49
N SER A 224 -22.54 6.34 13.53
CA SER A 224 -21.22 6.41 14.16
C SER A 224 -20.28 5.30 13.66
N CYS A 225 -18.99 5.63 13.56
CA CYS A 225 -17.95 4.65 13.25
C CYS A 225 -17.79 3.64 14.40
N VAL A 226 -17.30 2.43 14.11
CA VAL A 226 -16.95 1.45 15.14
C VAL A 226 -15.64 1.84 15.84
N GLU A 227 -15.69 2.32 17.08
CA GLU A 227 -14.53 2.82 17.81
C GLU A 227 -13.43 1.76 18.00
N GLU A 228 -13.78 0.53 18.38
CA GLU A 228 -12.79 -0.52 18.66
C GLU A 228 -12.00 -0.90 17.39
N ALA A 229 -12.64 -0.81 16.22
CA ALA A 229 -11.99 -1.03 14.94
C ALA A 229 -10.96 0.08 14.66
N ASN A 230 -11.34 1.33 14.91
CA ASN A 230 -10.48 2.50 14.72
C ASN A 230 -9.31 2.53 15.72
N GLU A 231 -9.50 2.10 16.97
CA GLU A 231 -8.40 1.99 17.95
C GLU A 231 -7.32 1.00 17.51
N LEU A 232 -7.71 -0.15 16.95
CA LEU A 232 -6.77 -1.15 16.43
C LEU A 232 -5.95 -0.60 15.25
N VAL A 233 -6.63 0.08 14.32
CA VAL A 233 -5.99 0.71 13.16
C VAL A 233 -5.04 1.82 13.59
N GLN A 234 -5.47 2.70 14.50
CA GLN A 234 -4.63 3.78 15.01
C GLN A 234 -3.39 3.23 15.73
N GLY A 235 -3.54 2.17 16.53
CA GLY A 235 -2.41 1.51 17.18
C GLY A 235 -1.38 0.95 16.19
N TYR A 236 -1.83 0.40 15.07
CA TYR A 236 -0.95 -0.03 13.98
C TYR A 236 -0.26 1.13 13.29
N ASN A 237 -1.02 2.14 12.86
CA ASN A 237 -0.49 3.31 12.15
C ASN A 237 0.55 4.05 13.00
N ALA A 238 0.24 4.29 14.29
CA ALA A 238 1.17 4.95 15.22
C ALA A 238 2.47 4.16 15.38
N ARG A 239 2.37 2.83 15.49
CA ARG A 239 3.54 1.96 15.62
C ARG A 239 4.38 1.94 14.35
N LEU A 240 3.75 1.82 13.18
CA LEU A 240 4.44 1.84 11.90
C LEU A 240 5.14 3.18 11.68
N ALA A 241 4.45 4.30 11.91
CA ALA A 241 5.04 5.63 11.82
C ALA A 241 6.27 5.78 12.73
N ALA A 242 6.15 5.39 14.01
CA ALA A 242 7.28 5.44 14.95
C ALA A 242 8.48 4.59 14.51
N GLN A 243 8.24 3.41 13.92
CA GLN A 243 9.30 2.57 13.39
C GLN A 243 10.00 3.18 12.18
N LEU A 244 9.23 3.79 11.26
CA LEU A 244 9.80 4.46 10.09
C LEU A 244 10.63 5.69 10.50
N GLU A 245 10.15 6.47 11.47
CA GLU A 245 10.93 7.59 12.04
C GLU A 245 12.25 7.10 12.67
N ALA A 246 12.21 6.00 13.42
CA ALA A 246 13.42 5.41 14.01
C ALA A 246 14.38 4.81 12.97
N LEU A 247 13.89 4.44 11.79
CA LEU A 247 14.71 3.91 10.69
C LEU A 247 15.39 5.01 9.88
N ARG A 248 14.77 6.18 9.71
CA ARG A 248 15.30 7.27 8.86
C ARG A 248 16.79 7.60 9.09
N PRO A 249 17.29 7.76 10.33
CA PRO A 249 18.72 8.04 10.55
C PRO A 249 19.67 6.93 10.08
N ARG A 250 19.15 5.71 9.89
CA ARG A 250 19.90 4.51 9.47
C ARG A 250 19.85 4.29 7.96
N LEU A 251 19.09 5.10 7.22
CA LEU A 251 18.91 4.99 5.77
C LEU A 251 19.40 6.27 5.09
N PRO A 252 20.73 6.53 5.12
CA PRO A 252 21.29 7.77 4.58
C PRO A 252 20.98 7.92 3.09
N GLY A 253 20.54 9.12 2.69
CA GLY A 253 20.17 9.41 1.31
C GLY A 253 18.83 8.82 0.86
N ALA A 254 18.07 8.17 1.76
CA ALA A 254 16.71 7.75 1.47
C ALA A 254 15.68 8.76 1.99
N ASP A 255 14.62 8.98 1.21
CA ASP A 255 13.39 9.63 1.62
C ASP A 255 12.32 8.57 1.87
N VAL A 256 12.07 8.30 3.15
CA VAL A 256 11.03 7.38 3.61
C VAL A 256 9.93 8.18 4.28
N VAL A 257 8.72 8.16 3.76
CA VAL A 257 7.60 8.94 4.27
C VAL A 257 6.44 8.06 4.73
N PHE A 258 5.90 8.34 5.91
CA PHE A 258 4.63 7.78 6.35
C PHE A 258 3.48 8.70 5.93
N CYS A 259 2.46 8.12 5.30
CA CYS A 259 1.29 8.82 4.81
C CYS A 259 0.12 8.53 5.75
N ASP A 260 -0.26 9.52 6.57
CA ASP A 260 -1.38 9.39 7.52
C ASP A 260 -2.74 9.53 6.81
N ILE A 261 -3.11 8.49 6.07
CA ILE A 261 -4.40 8.40 5.37
C ILE A 261 -5.55 8.36 6.38
N TYR A 262 -5.34 7.84 7.59
CA TYR A 262 -6.36 7.85 8.64
C TYR A 262 -6.83 9.27 8.94
N LYS A 263 -5.88 10.16 9.26
CA LYS A 263 -6.19 11.56 9.53
C LYS A 263 -6.83 12.25 8.32
N GLY A 264 -6.31 11.97 7.12
CA GLY A 264 -6.84 12.53 5.88
C GLY A 264 -8.32 12.20 5.65
N ILE A 265 -8.69 10.93 5.78
CA ILE A 265 -10.06 10.48 5.58
C ILE A 265 -10.98 10.91 6.73
N MET A 266 -10.50 10.89 7.99
CA MET A 266 -11.29 11.40 9.12
C MET A 266 -11.65 12.87 8.97
N GLU A 267 -10.75 13.72 8.46
CA GLU A 267 -11.05 15.13 8.19
C GLU A 267 -12.14 15.26 7.11
N MET A 268 -12.14 14.40 6.09
CA MET A 268 -13.18 14.38 5.06
C MET A 268 -14.55 13.92 5.61
N ILE A 269 -14.56 12.91 6.47
CA ILE A 269 -15.78 12.41 7.13
C ILE A 269 -16.38 13.47 8.05
N THR A 270 -15.53 14.17 8.81
CA THR A 270 -15.97 15.17 9.80
C THR A 270 -16.31 16.53 9.20
N HIS A 271 -15.72 16.88 8.03
CA HIS A 271 -15.93 18.16 7.37
C HIS A 271 -16.26 18.01 5.87
N PRO A 272 -17.32 17.27 5.48
CA PRO A 272 -17.58 16.90 4.08
C PRO A 272 -17.67 18.12 3.15
N ALA A 273 -18.30 19.21 3.61
CA ALA A 273 -18.47 20.45 2.84
C ALA A 273 -17.15 21.10 2.36
N ARG A 274 -16.01 20.80 3.02
CA ARG A 274 -14.68 21.28 2.57
C ARG A 274 -14.14 20.48 1.38
N TYR A 275 -14.63 19.26 1.18
CA TYR A 275 -14.06 18.28 0.25
C TYR A 275 -14.99 17.93 -0.92
N GLY A 276 -16.26 18.34 -0.83
CA GLY A 276 -17.26 18.27 -1.89
C GLY A 276 -18.64 18.64 -1.34
N ASN A 277 -19.58 18.95 -2.23
CA ASN A 277 -20.98 19.07 -1.82
C ASN A 277 -21.60 17.67 -1.85
N SER A 278 -22.18 17.27 -0.72
CA SER A 278 -23.06 16.10 -0.60
C SER A 278 -24.31 16.26 -1.45
#